data_AF-A0A958FQU2-F1
#
_entry.id   AF-A0A958FQU2-F1
#
_cell.length_a   1.000
_cell.length_b   1.000
_cell.length_c   1.000
_cell.angle_alpha   90.00
_cell.angle_beta   90.00
_cell.angle_gamma   90.00
#
_symmetry.space_group_name_H-M   'P 1'
#
loop_
_entity.id
_entity.type
_entity.pdbx_description
1 polymer ?
#
loop_
_entity_poly.entity_id
_entity_poly.type
_entity_poly.pdbx_seq_one_letter_code
_entity_poly.pdbx_strand_id
1 'polypeptide(L)'
;MLLRHHVRRLVTICIVALFTAVISTTAAAQETTFDAKLPRIALADIAFTVEIQPALTAYFNSDSAGIPYQISLSDGTVLASGNAQLLPDAPGNISIADVIIPESGAKKLQIRFGDSVQEKSLRVLPPVLSILPPLLAIVLALVTRQVIVALFFGVWLGVTFVYDFSVFSGFLHTLDEYIVNAVANPDHAFIIIFSLLLGGMVGVISKSGGTQGIVEKLAVYAKDARGGQIATWLMGVLIFFDDYANSLIVGNTMRPLADKLRISREKLSYLVDSTAAPVSNIAIISTWIGYEVSLMSQAFKTHGIDRNAYITFIETIPY
;
A
#
# COMPACT_ATOMS: atom_id res chain seq x y z
N MET A 1 -6.16 5.80 54.33
CA MET A 1 -7.62 5.97 54.09
C MET A 1 -7.93 7.14 53.14
N LEU A 2 -7.18 8.25 53.18
CA LEU A 2 -7.36 9.43 52.30
C LEU A 2 -7.13 9.17 50.79
N LEU A 3 -6.15 8.33 50.42
CA LEU A 3 -5.81 8.07 49.01
C LEU A 3 -6.97 7.41 48.22
N ARG A 4 -7.73 6.52 48.86
CA ARG A 4 -8.86 5.80 48.23
C ARG A 4 -10.03 6.73 47.90
N HIS A 5 -10.20 7.82 48.66
CA HIS A 5 -11.26 8.80 48.45
C HIS A 5 -10.95 9.73 47.26
N HIS A 6 -9.69 10.07 47.04
CA HIS A 6 -9.29 10.90 45.89
C HIS A 6 -9.35 10.10 44.57
N VAL A 7 -8.95 8.84 44.57
CA VAL A 7 -9.06 7.97 43.38
C VAL A 7 -10.53 7.76 42.98
N ARG A 8 -11.43 7.52 43.96
CA ARG A 8 -12.87 7.39 43.66
C ARG A 8 -13.47 8.67 43.08
N ARG A 9 -13.11 9.85 43.62
CA ARG A 9 -13.54 11.13 43.05
C ARG A 9 -13.02 11.35 41.63
N LEU A 10 -11.76 10.99 41.35
CA LEU A 10 -11.18 11.15 40.02
C LEU A 10 -11.89 10.25 39.00
N VAL A 11 -12.18 9.00 39.36
CA VAL A 11 -12.92 8.04 38.51
C VAL A 11 -14.34 8.52 38.23
N THR A 12 -15.06 9.04 39.24
CA THR A 12 -16.41 9.58 39.04
C THR A 12 -16.41 10.83 38.17
N ILE A 13 -15.42 11.71 38.32
CA ILE A 13 -15.26 12.90 37.47
C ILE A 13 -14.96 12.49 36.02
N CYS A 14 -14.09 11.50 35.79
CA CYS A 14 -13.81 10.99 34.45
C CYS A 14 -15.05 10.33 33.81
N ILE A 15 -15.84 9.56 34.57
CA ILE A 15 -17.06 8.92 34.05
C ILE A 15 -18.13 9.96 33.72
N VAL A 16 -18.34 10.96 34.58
CA VAL A 16 -19.29 12.05 34.31
C VAL A 16 -18.85 12.90 33.13
N ALA A 17 -17.55 13.18 33.00
CA ALA A 17 -16.98 13.90 31.84
C ALA A 17 -17.16 13.10 30.54
N LEU A 18 -16.97 11.77 30.57
CA LEU A 18 -17.24 10.89 29.43
C LEU A 18 -18.73 10.90 29.06
N PHE A 19 -19.62 10.87 30.05
CA PHE A 19 -21.07 10.88 29.82
C PHE A 19 -21.57 12.22 29.28
N THR A 20 -21.05 13.34 29.78
CA THR A 20 -21.38 14.67 29.26
C THR A 20 -20.80 14.91 27.86
N ALA A 21 -19.66 14.33 27.54
CA ALA A 21 -19.09 14.36 26.18
C ALA A 21 -19.96 13.55 25.19
N VAL A 22 -20.51 12.41 25.62
CA VAL A 22 -21.41 11.57 24.80
C VAL A 22 -22.79 12.22 24.58
N ILE A 23 -23.27 13.03 25.52
CA ILE A 23 -24.58 13.71 25.39
C ILE A 23 -24.46 15.02 24.56
N SER A 24 -23.28 15.62 24.46
CA SER A 24 -23.09 16.87 23.71
C SER A 24 -22.98 16.66 22.19
N THR A 25 -22.91 15.41 21.71
CA THR A 25 -22.83 15.09 20.28
C THR A 25 -24.17 14.88 19.58
N THR A 26 -25.31 15.02 20.25
CA THR A 26 -26.61 15.13 19.56
C THR A 26 -26.90 16.60 19.23
N ALA A 27 -25.96 17.24 18.54
CA ALA A 27 -26.26 18.42 17.75
C ALA A 27 -27.01 17.95 16.51
N ALA A 28 -28.21 18.52 16.30
CA ALA A 28 -29.13 18.32 15.19
C ALA A 28 -28.54 17.58 13.98
N ALA A 29 -28.95 16.33 13.79
CA ALA A 29 -28.84 15.68 12.49
C ALA A 29 -29.76 16.43 11.52
N GLN A 30 -29.22 17.45 10.88
CA GLN A 30 -29.78 17.96 9.63
C GLN A 30 -29.82 16.76 8.68
N GLU A 31 -31.00 16.38 8.19
CA GLU A 31 -31.15 15.29 7.23
C GLU A 31 -30.27 15.61 6.00
N THR A 32 -29.05 15.08 5.99
CA THR A 32 -28.14 15.19 4.86
C THR A 32 -28.71 14.31 3.76
N THR A 33 -29.27 14.93 2.73
CA THR A 33 -29.82 14.22 1.56
C THR A 33 -28.74 13.49 0.75
N PHE A 34 -27.45 13.75 1.00
CA PHE A 34 -26.31 13.00 0.49
C PHE A 34 -25.08 13.18 1.42
N ASP A 35 -24.12 12.25 1.35
CA ASP A 35 -22.79 12.36 1.99
C ASP A 35 -21.69 12.30 0.92
N ALA A 36 -20.86 13.35 0.84
CA ALA A 36 -19.70 13.37 -0.03
C ALA A 36 -18.42 12.92 0.68
N LYS A 37 -17.89 11.78 0.23
CA LYS A 37 -16.58 11.26 0.63
C LYS A 37 -15.50 11.90 -0.24
N LEU A 38 -14.80 12.83 0.38
CA LEU A 38 -13.59 13.46 -0.16
C LEU A 38 -12.35 12.71 0.34
N PRO A 39 -11.28 12.64 -0.46
CA PRO A 39 -10.00 12.17 0.02
C PRO A 39 -9.52 13.06 1.17
N ARG A 40 -8.68 12.54 2.07
CA ARG A 40 -8.15 13.33 3.18
C ARG A 40 -7.23 14.46 2.69
N ILE A 41 -6.50 14.21 1.60
CA ILE A 41 -5.60 15.14 0.93
C ILE A 41 -5.76 15.01 -0.57
N ALA A 42 -5.67 16.14 -1.28
CA ALA A 42 -5.44 16.17 -2.73
C ALA A 42 -4.06 16.76 -3.04
N LEU A 43 -3.56 16.51 -4.25
CA LEU A 43 -2.34 17.12 -4.75
C LEU A 43 -2.70 18.21 -5.76
N ALA A 44 -2.01 19.34 -5.71
CA ALA A 44 -2.25 20.42 -6.66
C ALA A 44 -1.94 19.96 -8.09
N ASP A 45 -2.76 20.39 -9.05
CA ASP A 45 -2.68 20.02 -10.47
C ASP A 45 -2.78 18.50 -10.76
N ILE A 46 -3.24 17.69 -9.80
CA ILE A 46 -3.45 16.25 -9.99
C ILE A 46 -4.94 15.93 -9.80
N ALA A 47 -5.51 15.28 -10.80
CA ALA A 47 -6.90 14.82 -10.80
C ALA A 47 -7.16 13.85 -9.65
N PHE A 48 -8.29 14.02 -8.97
CA PHE A 48 -8.78 13.08 -7.97
C PHE A 48 -10.29 12.85 -8.14
N THR A 49 -10.77 11.78 -7.52
CA THR A 49 -12.16 11.36 -7.57
C THR A 49 -12.90 11.77 -6.29
N VAL A 50 -14.13 12.25 -6.43
CA VAL A 50 -15.04 12.53 -5.31
C VAL A 50 -16.19 11.53 -5.37
N GLU A 51 -16.41 10.81 -4.28
CA GLU A 51 -17.54 9.87 -4.16
C GLU A 51 -18.71 10.55 -3.45
N ILE A 52 -19.88 10.56 -4.09
CA ILE A 52 -21.12 11.04 -3.51
C ILE A 52 -22.01 9.83 -3.22
N GLN A 53 -22.40 9.68 -1.96
CA GLN A 53 -23.37 8.68 -1.53
C GLN A 53 -24.75 9.36 -1.36
N PRO A 54 -25.71 9.17 -2.28
CA PRO A 54 -27.04 9.78 -2.17
C PRO A 54 -27.87 9.10 -1.09
N ALA A 55 -28.75 9.84 -0.40
CA ALA A 55 -29.76 9.24 0.45
C ALA A 55 -30.78 8.44 -0.38
N LEU A 56 -31.36 7.37 0.19
CA LEU A 56 -32.35 6.54 -0.50
C LEU A 56 -33.51 7.35 -1.10
N THR A 57 -33.91 8.44 -0.44
CA THR A 57 -34.97 9.36 -0.90
C THR A 57 -34.64 10.07 -2.21
N ALA A 58 -33.36 10.27 -2.55
CA ALA A 58 -32.94 10.90 -3.81
C ALA A 58 -33.11 9.96 -5.01
N TYR A 59 -33.08 8.64 -4.81
CA TYR A 59 -33.30 7.65 -5.87
C TYR A 59 -34.76 7.63 -6.33
N PHE A 60 -35.71 7.74 -5.39
CA PHE A 60 -37.15 7.68 -5.68
C PHE A 60 -37.72 8.96 -6.34
N ASN A 61 -37.01 10.08 -6.26
CA ASN A 61 -37.41 11.36 -6.85
C ASN A 61 -36.63 11.70 -8.14
N SER A 62 -35.80 10.80 -8.66
CA SER A 62 -35.01 11.08 -9.86
C SER A 62 -35.83 10.88 -11.13
N ASP A 63 -36.24 11.99 -11.75
CA ASP A 63 -36.72 12.00 -13.14
C ASP A 63 -35.59 11.53 -14.08
N SER A 64 -35.94 11.07 -15.29
CA SER A 64 -35.02 10.55 -16.32
C SER A 64 -33.91 11.53 -16.76
N ALA A 65 -33.92 12.77 -16.27
CA ALA A 65 -32.94 13.82 -16.54
C ALA A 65 -31.67 13.76 -15.65
N GLY A 66 -31.68 12.95 -14.59
CA GLY A 66 -30.56 12.86 -13.63
C GLY A 66 -30.49 14.03 -12.64
N ILE A 67 -29.69 13.88 -11.58
CA ILE A 67 -29.55 14.90 -10.52
C ILE A 67 -28.35 15.80 -10.85
N PRO A 68 -28.53 17.13 -10.97
CA PRO A 68 -27.42 18.03 -11.22
C PRO A 68 -26.45 18.05 -10.04
N TYR A 69 -25.16 17.99 -10.33
CA TYR A 69 -24.09 18.16 -9.36
C TYR A 69 -23.14 19.28 -9.78
N GLN A 70 -22.59 19.98 -8.79
CA GLN A 70 -21.58 21.01 -9.00
C GLN A 70 -20.60 21.00 -7.83
N ILE A 71 -19.32 20.83 -8.13
CA ILE A 71 -18.22 20.97 -7.19
C ILE A 71 -17.56 22.31 -7.47
N SER A 72 -17.55 23.18 -6.46
CA SER A 72 -16.95 24.51 -6.56
C SER A 72 -16.06 24.81 -5.37
N LEU A 73 -15.07 25.66 -5.58
CA LEU A 73 -14.31 26.29 -4.51
C LEU A 73 -15.16 27.39 -3.87
N SER A 74 -14.87 27.72 -2.60
CA SER A 74 -15.55 28.81 -1.88
C SER A 74 -15.44 30.20 -2.54
N ASP A 75 -14.52 30.38 -3.49
CA ASP A 75 -14.39 31.59 -4.31
C ASP A 75 -15.32 31.61 -5.54
N GLY A 76 -16.10 30.55 -5.75
CA GLY A 76 -17.03 30.40 -6.89
C GLY A 76 -16.44 29.67 -8.10
N THR A 77 -15.16 29.29 -8.07
CA THR A 77 -14.54 28.55 -9.18
C THR A 77 -15.15 27.15 -9.29
N VAL A 78 -15.74 26.83 -10.43
CA VAL A 78 -16.35 25.52 -10.69
C VAL A 78 -15.26 24.53 -11.10
N LEU A 79 -15.09 23.46 -10.34
CA LEU A 79 -14.10 22.41 -10.58
C LEU A 79 -14.66 21.26 -11.41
N ALA A 80 -15.93 20.90 -11.17
CA ALA A 80 -16.65 19.88 -11.93
C ALA A 80 -18.15 20.15 -11.88
N SER A 81 -18.86 19.87 -12.97
CA SER A 81 -20.31 19.99 -13.03
C SER A 81 -20.89 19.01 -14.05
N GLY A 82 -22.05 18.46 -13.75
CA GLY A 82 -22.75 17.55 -14.65
C GLY A 82 -24.08 17.07 -14.07
N ASN A 83 -24.70 16.11 -14.73
CA ASN A 83 -25.89 15.43 -14.21
C ASN A 83 -25.51 13.99 -13.87
N ALA A 84 -25.70 13.60 -12.62
CA ALA A 84 -25.50 12.23 -12.19
C ALA A 84 -26.78 11.43 -12.45
N GLN A 85 -26.68 10.40 -13.29
CA GLN A 85 -27.76 9.42 -13.46
C GLN A 85 -27.62 8.34 -12.40
N LEU A 86 -28.66 8.18 -11.58
CA LEU A 86 -28.77 7.08 -10.63
C LEU A 86 -29.27 5.84 -11.38
N LEU A 87 -28.48 4.77 -11.43
CA LEU A 87 -28.95 3.50 -11.97
C LEU A 87 -29.96 2.86 -10.98
N PRO A 88 -31.16 2.44 -11.42
CA PRO A 88 -32.21 1.92 -10.54
C PRO A 88 -31.84 0.65 -9.75
N ASP A 89 -30.91 -0.16 -10.27
CA ASP A 89 -30.67 -1.53 -9.79
C ASP A 89 -29.54 -1.66 -8.75
N ALA A 90 -28.89 -0.55 -8.36
CA ALA A 90 -27.93 -0.54 -7.25
C ALA A 90 -27.86 0.86 -6.61
N PRO A 91 -28.06 0.99 -5.28
CA PRO A 91 -27.69 2.21 -4.56
C PRO A 91 -26.15 2.31 -4.53
N GLY A 92 -25.57 2.76 -5.64
CA GLY A 92 -24.13 2.92 -5.83
C GLY A 92 -23.67 4.32 -5.47
N ASN A 93 -22.41 4.45 -5.03
CA ASN A 93 -21.76 5.75 -4.94
C ASN A 93 -21.62 6.35 -6.34
N ILE A 94 -21.92 7.64 -6.50
CA ILE A 94 -21.59 8.38 -7.73
C ILE A 94 -20.13 8.83 -7.61
N SER A 95 -19.29 8.35 -8.50
CA SER A 95 -17.90 8.76 -8.59
C SER A 95 -17.73 9.87 -9.62
N ILE A 96 -17.38 11.07 -9.16
CA ILE A 96 -17.03 12.21 -10.02
C ILE A 96 -15.50 12.18 -10.19
N ALA A 97 -15.05 11.75 -11.36
CA ALA A 97 -13.63 11.74 -11.72
C ALA A 97 -13.13 13.14 -12.14
N ASP A 98 -11.81 13.28 -12.24
CA ASP A 98 -11.12 14.43 -12.85
C ASP A 98 -11.35 15.79 -12.17
N VAL A 99 -11.58 15.80 -10.85
CA VAL A 99 -11.57 17.05 -10.08
C VAL A 99 -10.13 17.50 -9.89
N ILE A 100 -9.78 18.68 -10.39
CA ILE A 100 -8.42 19.25 -10.31
C ILE A 100 -8.47 20.56 -9.52
N ILE A 101 -7.58 20.72 -8.55
CA ILE A 101 -7.40 21.98 -7.83
C ILE A 101 -6.00 22.53 -8.17
N PRO A 102 -5.90 23.72 -8.79
CA PRO A 102 -4.62 24.23 -9.28
C PRO A 102 -3.68 24.71 -8.17
N GLU A 103 -4.24 25.18 -7.05
CA GLU A 103 -3.45 25.78 -5.98
C GLU A 103 -3.39 24.91 -4.73
N SER A 104 -2.19 24.81 -4.15
CA SER A 104 -1.97 24.21 -2.83
C SER A 104 -2.56 25.09 -1.71
N GLY A 105 -2.94 24.47 -0.60
CA GLY A 105 -3.46 25.14 0.60
C GLY A 105 -4.70 24.47 1.18
N ALA A 106 -5.22 25.04 2.27
CA ALA A 106 -6.52 24.64 2.81
C ALA A 106 -7.62 25.28 1.95
N LYS A 107 -8.33 24.46 1.18
CA LYS A 107 -9.43 24.90 0.30
C LYS A 107 -10.74 24.38 0.86
N LYS A 108 -11.79 25.18 0.81
CA LYS A 108 -13.15 24.75 1.17
C LYS A 108 -13.92 24.43 -0.10
N LEU A 109 -14.38 23.20 -0.20
CA LEU A 109 -15.16 22.71 -1.32
C LEU A 109 -16.64 22.80 -0.97
N GLN A 110 -17.41 23.42 -1.86
CA GLN A 110 -18.85 23.40 -1.85
C GLN A 110 -19.31 22.38 -2.88
N ILE A 111 -19.91 21.30 -2.39
CA ILE A 111 -20.48 20.23 -3.22
C ILE A 111 -21.99 20.45 -3.21
N ARG A 112 -22.54 20.80 -4.36
CA ARG A 112 -23.99 20.90 -4.59
C ARG A 112 -24.45 19.63 -5.29
N PHE A 113 -25.51 19.01 -4.77
CA PHE A 113 -26.16 17.85 -5.36
C PHE A 113 -27.67 18.04 -5.25
N GLY A 114 -28.33 18.31 -6.38
CA GLY A 114 -29.71 18.81 -6.39
C GLY A 114 -29.82 20.14 -5.63
N ASP A 115 -30.77 20.21 -4.71
CA ASP A 115 -31.01 21.41 -3.88
C ASP A 115 -30.14 21.49 -2.62
N SER A 116 -29.36 20.45 -2.35
CA SER A 116 -28.56 20.37 -1.13
C SER A 116 -27.10 20.75 -1.38
N VAL A 117 -26.51 21.45 -0.42
CA VAL A 117 -25.11 21.89 -0.45
C VAL A 117 -24.39 21.38 0.79
N GLN A 118 -23.25 20.73 0.59
CA GLN A 118 -22.34 20.31 1.65
C GLN A 118 -21.00 21.03 1.48
N GLU A 119 -20.53 21.68 2.55
CA GLU A 119 -19.21 22.31 2.58
C GLU A 119 -18.23 21.42 3.34
N LYS A 120 -17.08 21.12 2.72
CA LYS A 120 -16.04 20.29 3.32
C LYS A 120 -14.67 20.88 3.03
N SER A 121 -13.83 20.95 4.05
CA SER A 121 -12.45 21.42 3.91
C SER A 121 -11.56 20.30 3.36
N LEU A 122 -10.79 20.61 2.33
CA LEU A 122 -9.78 19.72 1.76
C LEU A 122 -8.42 20.41 1.80
N ARG A 123 -7.40 19.67 2.24
CA ARG A 123 -6.02 20.14 2.18
C ARG A 123 -5.40 19.70 0.86
N VAL A 124 -4.90 20.68 0.11
CA VAL A 124 -4.20 20.45 -1.15
C VAL A 124 -2.71 20.66 -0.93
N LEU A 125 -1.90 19.62 -1.17
CA LEU A 125 -0.45 19.67 -1.02
C LEU A 125 0.25 19.85 -2.38
N PRO A 126 1.43 20.48 -2.41
CA PRO A 126 2.25 20.50 -3.62
C PRO A 126 2.68 19.07 -4.01
N PRO A 127 2.66 18.69 -5.31
CA PRO A 127 3.02 17.35 -5.76
C PRO A 127 4.40 16.86 -5.29
N VAL A 128 5.36 17.79 -5.18
CA VAL A 128 6.74 17.51 -4.75
C VAL A 128 6.78 16.88 -3.35
N LEU A 129 5.82 17.21 -2.47
CA LEU A 129 5.77 16.64 -1.12
C LEU A 129 5.46 15.14 -1.15
N SER A 130 4.78 14.62 -2.17
CA SER A 130 4.45 13.19 -2.27
C SER A 130 5.68 12.30 -2.49
N ILE A 131 6.78 12.87 -3.00
CA ILE A 131 8.05 12.17 -3.28
C ILE A 131 8.94 12.12 -2.02
N LEU A 132 8.73 13.02 -1.06
CA LEU A 132 9.60 13.10 0.12
C LEU A 132 9.57 11.83 1.00
N PRO A 133 8.42 11.19 1.30
CA PRO A 133 8.38 9.96 2.09
C PRO A 133 9.24 8.81 1.53
N PRO A 134 9.12 8.40 0.25
CA PRO A 134 9.97 7.34 -0.31
C PRO A 134 11.43 7.78 -0.43
N LEU A 135 11.69 9.05 -0.76
CA LEU A 135 13.07 9.57 -0.84
C LEU A 135 13.76 9.51 0.53
N LEU A 136 13.07 9.93 1.60
CA LEU A 136 13.57 9.85 2.96
C LEU A 136 13.89 8.40 3.34
N ALA A 137 12.99 7.46 3.03
CA ALA A 137 13.22 6.05 3.28
C ALA A 137 14.47 5.53 2.56
N ILE A 138 14.66 5.86 1.28
CA ILE A 138 15.85 5.43 0.51
C ILE A 138 17.13 6.02 1.11
N VAL A 139 17.15 7.33 1.37
CA VAL A 139 18.34 8.00 1.92
C VAL A 139 18.69 7.46 3.30
N LEU A 140 17.70 7.30 4.19
CA LEU A 140 17.92 6.73 5.52
C LEU A 140 18.38 5.28 5.43
N ALA A 141 17.83 4.47 4.52
CA ALA A 141 18.24 3.07 4.36
C ALA A 141 19.72 2.97 3.95
N LEU A 142 20.18 3.83 3.04
CA LEU A 142 21.58 3.85 2.59
C LEU A 142 22.53 4.34 3.69
N VAL A 143 22.15 5.38 4.45
CA VAL A 143 22.99 5.96 5.51
C VAL A 143 23.04 5.07 6.75
N THR A 144 21.88 4.61 7.23
CA THR A 144 21.77 3.84 8.48
C THR A 144 22.06 2.36 8.28
N ARG A 145 21.98 1.85 7.03
CA ARG A 145 21.98 0.41 6.70
C ARG A 145 20.89 -0.37 7.44
N GLN A 146 19.80 0.31 7.85
CA GLN A 146 18.68 -0.27 8.57
C GLN A 146 17.37 -0.01 7.81
N VAL A 147 17.00 -0.96 6.94
CA VAL A 147 15.85 -0.81 6.04
C VAL A 147 14.53 -0.65 6.80
N ILE A 148 14.29 -1.45 7.83
CA ILE A 148 13.04 -1.41 8.61
C ILE A 148 12.85 -0.04 9.26
N VAL A 149 13.91 0.49 9.88
CA VAL A 149 13.89 1.80 10.53
C VAL A 149 13.65 2.90 9.50
N ALA A 150 14.33 2.84 8.36
CA ALA A 150 14.16 3.81 7.28
C ALA A 150 12.74 3.82 6.70
N LEU A 151 12.13 2.65 6.47
CA LEU A 151 10.75 2.52 6.02
C LEU A 151 9.77 3.13 7.03
N PHE A 152 9.98 2.89 8.33
CA PHE A 152 9.15 3.49 9.38
C PHE A 152 9.17 5.02 9.31
N PHE A 153 10.36 5.64 9.22
CA PHE A 153 10.47 7.11 9.11
C PHE A 153 9.86 7.65 7.82
N GLY A 154 9.97 6.93 6.70
CA GLY A 154 9.30 7.28 5.45
C GLY A 154 7.78 7.30 5.61
N VAL A 155 7.19 6.21 6.11
CA VAL A 155 5.74 6.13 6.35
C VAL A 155 5.29 7.21 7.33
N TRP A 156 6.01 7.38 8.45
CA TRP A 156 5.69 8.40 9.44
C TRP A 156 5.70 9.82 8.86
N LEU A 157 6.66 10.14 7.98
CA LEU A 157 6.67 11.43 7.29
C LEU A 157 5.43 11.59 6.40
N GLY A 158 5.06 10.56 5.63
CA GLY A 158 3.86 10.57 4.79
C GLY A 158 2.59 10.76 5.60
N VAL A 159 2.44 10.03 6.71
CA VAL A 159 1.32 10.18 7.65
C VAL A 159 1.33 11.59 8.27
N THR A 160 2.49 12.13 8.64
CA THR A 160 2.59 13.50 9.16
C THR A 160 2.02 14.53 8.17
N PHE A 161 2.21 14.33 6.86
CA PHE A 161 1.58 15.19 5.86
C PHE A 161 0.06 15.04 5.83
N VAL A 162 -0.46 13.83 6.03
CA VAL A 162 -1.91 13.55 6.13
C VAL A 162 -2.57 14.23 7.33
N TYR A 163 -1.89 14.28 8.49
CA TYR A 163 -2.43 14.87 9.73
C TYR A 163 -1.87 16.27 9.98
N ASP A 164 -2.04 17.15 9.00
CA ASP A 164 -1.78 18.60 9.11
C ASP A 164 -0.35 18.99 9.54
N PHE A 165 0.66 18.19 9.18
CA PHE A 165 2.06 18.37 9.63
C PHE A 165 2.25 18.20 11.14
N SER A 166 1.29 17.61 11.84
CA SER A 166 1.40 17.30 13.27
C SER A 166 2.27 16.07 13.46
N VAL A 167 3.54 16.29 13.81
CA VAL A 167 4.54 15.23 14.00
C VAL A 167 4.07 14.20 15.03
N PHE A 168 3.49 14.65 16.15
CA PHE A 168 3.05 13.77 17.24
C PHE A 168 1.78 12.99 16.87
N SER A 169 0.77 13.65 16.30
CA SER A 169 -0.44 12.96 15.85
C SER A 169 -0.12 11.99 14.71
N GLY A 170 0.73 12.40 13.76
CA GLY A 170 1.20 11.53 12.68
C GLY A 170 1.94 10.29 13.20
N PHE A 171 2.72 10.42 14.29
CA PHE A 171 3.38 9.26 14.90
C PHE A 171 2.37 8.27 15.48
N LEU A 172 1.39 8.77 16.26
CA LEU A 172 0.34 7.93 16.83
C LEU A 172 -0.48 7.23 15.74
N HIS A 173 -0.89 7.97 14.71
CA HIS A 173 -1.64 7.43 13.58
C HIS A 173 -0.85 6.45 12.71
N THR A 174 0.46 6.62 12.63
CA THR A 174 1.33 5.62 11.99
C THR A 174 1.19 4.26 12.70
N LEU A 175 1.17 4.27 14.04
CA LEU A 175 1.10 3.06 14.86
C LEU A 175 -0.29 2.44 14.93
N ASP A 176 -1.33 3.25 15.18
CA ASP A 176 -2.68 2.75 15.49
C ASP A 176 -3.61 2.59 14.27
N GLU A 177 -3.40 3.38 13.21
CA GLU A 177 -4.25 3.37 12.03
C GLU A 177 -3.53 2.72 10.85
N TYR A 178 -2.36 3.23 10.45
CA TYR A 178 -1.73 2.79 9.20
C TYR A 178 -1.10 1.40 9.32
N ILE A 179 -0.30 1.14 10.35
CA ILE A 179 0.30 -0.19 10.55
C ILE A 179 -0.78 -1.24 10.84
N VAL A 180 -1.76 -0.92 11.69
CA VAL A 180 -2.83 -1.86 12.05
C VAL A 180 -3.68 -2.20 10.84
N ASN A 181 -4.15 -1.21 10.07
CA ASN A 181 -4.98 -1.46 8.88
C ASN A 181 -4.18 -2.19 7.79
N ALA A 182 -2.88 -1.89 7.64
CA ALA A 182 -2.03 -2.60 6.69
C ALA A 182 -1.88 -4.08 7.04
N VAL A 183 -1.70 -4.43 8.31
CA VAL A 183 -1.58 -5.83 8.78
C VAL A 183 -2.94 -6.53 8.81
N ALA A 184 -4.02 -5.82 9.13
CA ALA A 184 -5.37 -6.36 9.17
C ALA A 184 -5.98 -6.60 7.78
N ASN A 185 -5.38 -6.03 6.72
CA ASN A 185 -5.81 -6.27 5.35
C ASN A 185 -5.55 -7.75 4.97
N PRO A 186 -6.59 -8.52 4.58
CA PRO A 186 -6.44 -9.95 4.26
C PRO A 186 -5.43 -10.23 3.14
N ASP A 187 -5.36 -9.38 2.11
CA ASP A 187 -4.45 -9.54 0.98
C ASP A 187 -3.00 -9.34 1.44
N HIS A 188 -2.73 -8.33 2.28
CA HIS A 188 -1.41 -8.10 2.85
C HIS A 188 -1.02 -9.20 3.85
N ALA A 189 -1.95 -9.62 4.71
CA ALA A 189 -1.74 -10.69 5.68
C ALA A 189 -1.40 -12.01 4.99
N PHE A 190 -2.08 -12.32 3.88
CA PHE A 190 -1.78 -13.47 3.03
C PHE A 190 -0.33 -13.43 2.54
N ILE A 191 0.14 -12.29 2.01
CA ILE A 191 1.53 -12.12 1.56
C ILE A 191 2.51 -12.35 2.72
N ILE A 192 2.27 -11.75 3.89
CA ILE A 192 3.15 -11.90 5.06
C ILE A 192 3.26 -13.38 5.47
N ILE A 193 2.12 -14.08 5.60
CA ILE A 193 2.09 -15.49 6.00
C ILE A 193 2.79 -16.35 4.95
N PHE A 194 2.50 -16.11 3.67
CA PHE A 194 3.11 -16.84 2.56
C PHE A 194 4.64 -16.66 2.53
N SER A 195 5.14 -15.43 2.62
CA SER A 195 6.58 -15.14 2.69
C SER A 195 7.23 -15.78 3.91
N LEU A 196 6.56 -15.79 5.07
CA LEU A 196 7.08 -16.43 6.29
C LEU A 196 7.18 -17.95 6.15
N LEU A 197 6.15 -18.59 5.59
CA LEU A 197 6.13 -20.04 5.36
C LEU A 197 7.20 -20.46 4.34
N LEU A 198 7.36 -19.68 3.27
CA LEU A 198 8.38 -19.92 2.27
C LEU A 198 9.78 -19.74 2.86
N GLY A 199 10.03 -18.67 3.61
CA GLY A 199 11.29 -18.48 4.35
C GLY A 199 11.57 -19.62 5.35
N GLY A 200 10.54 -20.13 6.03
CA GLY A 200 10.63 -21.29 6.91
C GLY A 200 11.04 -22.57 6.18
N MET A 201 10.39 -22.86 5.04
CA MET A 201 10.73 -23.99 4.17
C MET A 201 12.19 -23.94 3.71
N VAL A 202 12.63 -22.76 3.26
CA VAL A 202 14.02 -22.51 2.84
C VAL A 202 15.00 -22.77 3.98
N GLY A 203 14.68 -22.28 5.18
CA GLY A 203 15.48 -22.54 6.38
C GLY A 203 15.63 -24.03 6.67
N VAL A 204 14.55 -24.80 6.56
CA VAL A 204 14.56 -26.27 6.75
C VAL A 204 15.41 -26.96 5.68
N ILE A 205 15.25 -26.61 4.39
CA ILE A 205 16.04 -27.21 3.30
C ILE A 205 17.53 -26.91 3.47
N SER A 206 17.86 -25.67 3.80
CA SER A 206 19.25 -25.26 4.02
C SER A 206 19.86 -25.97 5.24
N LYS A 207 19.11 -26.12 6.34
CA LYS A 207 19.60 -26.78 7.57
C LYS A 207 19.71 -28.29 7.41
N SER A 208 18.86 -28.90 6.60
CA SER A 208 18.86 -30.34 6.30
C SER A 208 20.03 -30.74 5.38
N GLY A 209 20.82 -29.80 4.89
CA GLY A 209 21.91 -30.06 3.95
C GLY A 209 21.45 -30.35 2.51
N GLY A 210 20.17 -30.13 2.20
CA GLY A 210 19.63 -30.35 0.86
C GLY A 210 20.31 -29.49 -0.19
N THR A 211 20.58 -28.22 0.16
CA THR A 211 21.33 -27.28 -0.69
C THR A 211 22.77 -27.75 -0.92
N GLN A 212 23.45 -28.20 0.13
CA GLN A 212 24.81 -28.76 0.05
C GLN A 212 24.88 -30.00 -0.86
N GLY A 213 23.92 -30.92 -0.75
CA GLY A 213 23.87 -32.11 -1.59
C GLY A 213 23.63 -31.82 -3.08
N ILE A 214 22.87 -30.77 -3.40
CA ILE A 214 22.71 -30.29 -4.79
C ILE A 214 24.05 -29.78 -5.33
N VAL A 215 24.83 -29.08 -4.51
CA VAL A 215 26.13 -28.54 -4.89
C VAL A 215 27.14 -29.64 -5.13
N GLU A 216 27.18 -30.66 -4.27
CA GLU A 216 28.08 -31.81 -4.46
C GLU A 216 27.81 -32.53 -5.79
N LYS A 217 26.53 -32.66 -6.17
CA LYS A 217 26.15 -33.23 -7.47
C LYS A 217 26.52 -32.33 -8.64
N LEU A 218 26.32 -31.01 -8.52
CA LEU A 218 26.66 -30.06 -9.58
C LEU A 218 28.16 -29.84 -9.74
N ALA A 219 28.93 -29.95 -8.65
CA ALA A 219 30.38 -29.76 -8.64
C ALA A 219 31.12 -30.79 -9.52
N VAL A 220 30.55 -31.98 -9.73
CA VAL A 220 31.13 -33.01 -10.62
C VAL A 220 31.19 -32.53 -12.08
N TYR A 221 30.26 -31.68 -12.48
CA TYR A 221 30.19 -31.11 -13.83
C TYR A 221 31.01 -29.82 -13.98
N ALA A 222 31.38 -29.18 -12.87
CA ALA A 222 32.14 -27.94 -12.84
C ALA A 222 33.67 -28.18 -12.81
N LYS A 223 34.21 -28.65 -13.94
CA LYS A 223 35.64 -28.98 -14.08
C LYS A 223 36.53 -27.78 -14.38
N ASP A 224 35.97 -26.73 -14.96
CA ASP A 224 36.65 -25.49 -15.33
C ASP A 224 35.82 -24.26 -14.96
N ALA A 225 36.39 -23.05 -15.15
CA ALA A 225 35.73 -21.80 -14.81
C ALA A 225 34.40 -21.56 -15.57
N ARG A 226 34.23 -22.13 -16.77
CA ARG A 226 32.96 -22.01 -17.52
C ARG A 226 31.90 -22.93 -16.93
N GLY A 227 32.25 -24.19 -16.67
CA GLY A 227 31.38 -25.15 -16.00
C GLY A 227 30.96 -24.69 -14.61
N GLY A 228 31.87 -24.06 -13.85
CA GLY A 228 31.54 -23.44 -12.56
C GLY A 228 30.50 -22.32 -12.69
N GLN A 229 30.66 -21.42 -13.66
CA GLN A 229 29.68 -20.34 -13.90
C GLN A 229 28.32 -20.88 -14.35
N ILE A 230 28.30 -21.89 -15.24
CA ILE A 230 27.04 -22.53 -15.68
C ILE A 230 26.37 -23.25 -14.51
N ALA A 231 27.13 -23.95 -13.67
CA ALA A 231 26.59 -24.60 -12.48
C ALA A 231 26.01 -23.58 -11.50
N THR A 232 26.68 -22.43 -11.30
CA THR A 232 26.16 -21.34 -10.45
C THR A 232 24.86 -20.78 -11.01
N TRP A 233 24.83 -20.51 -12.32
CA TRP A 233 23.66 -20.00 -13.00
C TRP A 233 22.49 -20.98 -12.92
N LEU A 234 22.72 -22.27 -13.19
CA LEU A 234 21.69 -23.32 -13.07
C LEU A 234 21.16 -23.43 -11.65
N MET A 235 22.04 -23.35 -10.65
CA MET A 235 21.62 -23.38 -9.24
C MET A 235 20.75 -22.17 -8.89
N GLY A 236 21.11 -20.98 -9.39
CA GLY A 236 20.28 -19.79 -9.29
C GLY A 236 18.89 -19.99 -9.90
N VAL A 237 18.83 -20.51 -11.13
CA VAL A 237 17.55 -20.79 -11.80
C VAL A 237 16.74 -21.86 -11.05
N LEU A 238 17.37 -22.84 -10.42
CA LEU A 238 16.68 -23.88 -9.64
C LEU A 238 16.10 -23.34 -8.32
N ILE A 239 16.73 -22.33 -7.71
CA ILE A 239 16.26 -21.66 -6.50
C ILE A 239 15.45 -20.41 -6.89
N PHE A 240 14.46 -20.58 -7.77
CA PHE A 240 13.66 -19.48 -8.32
C PHE A 240 12.58 -18.95 -7.38
N PHE A 241 12.27 -19.69 -6.31
CA PHE A 241 11.10 -19.40 -5.48
C PHE A 241 11.26 -18.13 -4.62
N ASP A 242 12.49 -17.65 -4.37
CA ASP A 242 12.76 -16.43 -3.59
C ASP A 242 14.17 -15.91 -3.86
N ASP A 243 14.29 -14.60 -4.09
CA ASP A 243 15.54 -13.93 -4.46
C ASP A 243 16.53 -13.82 -3.29
N TYR A 244 16.06 -13.64 -2.05
CA TYR A 244 16.91 -13.64 -0.86
C TYR A 244 17.47 -15.02 -0.56
N ALA A 245 16.62 -16.05 -0.58
CA ALA A 245 17.00 -17.44 -0.42
C ALA A 245 18.01 -17.86 -1.48
N ASN A 246 17.76 -17.49 -2.74
CA ASN A 246 18.68 -17.71 -3.84
C ASN A 246 20.05 -17.06 -3.55
N SER A 247 20.06 -15.78 -3.21
CA SER A 247 21.29 -15.05 -2.95
C SER A 247 22.10 -15.63 -1.79
N LEU A 248 21.41 -16.01 -0.71
CA LEU A 248 22.01 -16.58 0.48
C LEU A 248 22.52 -18.01 0.23
N ILE A 249 21.72 -18.85 -0.41
CA ILE A 249 22.03 -20.26 -0.63
C ILE A 249 23.07 -20.39 -1.73
N VAL A 250 22.80 -19.90 -2.94
CA VAL A 250 23.69 -20.06 -4.09
C VAL A 250 25.00 -19.34 -3.83
N GLY A 251 24.94 -18.11 -3.30
CA GLY A 251 26.13 -17.32 -3.01
C GLY A 251 27.06 -17.97 -1.98
N ASN A 252 26.53 -18.55 -0.89
CA ASN A 252 27.37 -19.23 0.10
C ASN A 252 27.84 -20.60 -0.38
N THR A 253 26.99 -21.35 -1.07
CA THR A 253 27.29 -22.74 -1.42
C THR A 253 28.18 -22.86 -2.65
N MET A 254 28.10 -21.92 -3.60
CA MET A 254 28.98 -21.89 -4.77
C MET A 254 30.32 -21.21 -4.53
N ARG A 255 30.46 -20.47 -3.43
CA ARG A 255 31.71 -19.75 -3.10
C ARG A 255 32.95 -20.64 -3.05
N PRO A 256 32.97 -21.80 -2.37
CA PRO A 256 34.14 -22.67 -2.37
C PRO A 256 34.50 -23.21 -3.75
N LEU A 257 33.51 -23.51 -4.58
CA LEU A 257 33.70 -23.98 -5.94
C LEU A 257 34.25 -22.87 -6.85
N ALA A 258 33.68 -21.67 -6.75
CA ALA A 258 34.13 -20.49 -7.46
C ALA A 258 35.59 -20.15 -7.13
N ASP A 259 35.95 -20.17 -5.84
CA ASP A 259 37.31 -19.94 -5.37
C ASP A 259 38.29 -20.99 -5.95
N LYS A 260 37.91 -22.29 -5.96
CA LYS A 260 38.71 -23.38 -6.55
C LYS A 260 38.92 -23.23 -8.06
N LEU A 261 37.90 -22.76 -8.78
CA LEU A 261 37.92 -22.59 -10.23
C LEU A 261 38.41 -21.21 -10.67
N ARG A 262 38.89 -20.37 -9.73
CA ARG A 262 39.39 -19.01 -9.97
C ARG A 262 38.35 -18.09 -10.63
N ILE A 263 37.08 -18.24 -10.25
CA ILE A 263 36.00 -17.33 -10.63
C ILE A 263 36.00 -16.17 -9.62
N SER A 264 35.98 -14.93 -10.10
CA SER A 264 36.02 -13.75 -9.22
C SER A 264 34.75 -13.64 -8.37
N ARG A 265 34.86 -13.01 -7.19
CA ARG A 265 33.72 -12.85 -6.27
C ARG A 265 32.65 -11.94 -6.87
N GLU A 266 33.05 -10.95 -7.66
CA GLU A 266 32.18 -10.04 -8.40
C GLU A 266 31.42 -10.78 -9.49
N LYS A 267 32.07 -11.72 -10.18
CA LYS A 267 31.40 -12.55 -11.19
C LYS A 267 30.41 -13.52 -10.54
N LEU A 268 30.77 -14.10 -9.40
CA LEU A 268 29.86 -14.94 -8.62
C LEU A 268 28.65 -14.13 -8.14
N SER A 269 28.85 -12.95 -7.55
CA SER A 269 27.74 -12.10 -7.10
C SER A 269 26.85 -11.67 -8.26
N TYR A 270 27.43 -11.31 -9.39
CA TYR A 270 26.67 -10.99 -10.61
C TYR A 270 25.79 -12.15 -11.06
N LEU A 271 26.33 -13.38 -11.10
CA LEU A 271 25.57 -14.55 -11.53
C LEU A 271 24.42 -14.85 -10.58
N VAL A 272 24.70 -14.83 -9.27
CA VAL A 272 23.71 -15.06 -8.23
C VAL A 272 22.58 -14.03 -8.31
N ASP A 273 22.93 -12.73 -8.35
CA ASP A 273 21.98 -11.62 -8.42
C ASP A 273 21.14 -11.65 -9.70
N SER A 274 21.77 -11.89 -10.86
CA SER A 274 21.09 -12.00 -12.16
C SER A 274 20.12 -13.18 -12.23
N THR A 275 20.26 -14.18 -11.36
CA THR A 275 19.36 -15.34 -11.28
C THR A 275 18.40 -15.29 -10.10
N ALA A 276 18.54 -14.31 -9.21
CA ALA A 276 17.68 -14.15 -8.04
C ALA A 276 16.41 -13.40 -8.44
N ALA A 277 16.43 -12.06 -8.43
CA ALA A 277 15.27 -11.23 -8.69
C ALA A 277 14.63 -11.45 -10.08
N PRO A 278 15.39 -11.54 -11.20
CA PRO A 278 14.78 -11.70 -12.51
C PRO A 278 14.02 -13.03 -12.67
N VAL A 279 14.55 -14.11 -12.12
CA VAL A 279 13.92 -15.44 -12.23
C VAL A 279 12.74 -15.54 -11.27
N SER A 280 12.83 -14.97 -10.07
CA SER A 280 11.72 -14.97 -9.11
C SER A 280 10.51 -14.18 -9.60
N ASN A 281 10.71 -13.11 -10.37
CA ASN A 281 9.60 -12.30 -10.90
C ASN A 281 8.89 -12.96 -12.10
N ILE A 282 9.56 -13.86 -12.83
CA ILE A 282 8.94 -14.58 -13.97
C ILE A 282 8.40 -15.95 -13.54
N ALA A 283 8.85 -16.46 -12.39
CA ALA A 283 8.43 -17.75 -11.88
C ALA A 283 6.94 -17.76 -11.51
N ILE A 284 6.24 -18.81 -11.96
CA ILE A 284 4.82 -19.05 -11.69
C ILE A 284 4.53 -19.15 -10.19
N ILE A 285 5.52 -19.63 -9.42
CA ILE A 285 5.44 -19.78 -7.96
C ILE A 285 6.72 -19.19 -7.36
N SER A 286 6.60 -18.02 -6.74
CA SER A 286 7.69 -17.33 -6.05
C SER A 286 7.17 -16.46 -4.90
N THR A 287 8.05 -15.82 -4.15
CA THR A 287 7.67 -14.79 -3.17
C THR A 287 7.11 -13.50 -3.78
N TRP A 288 7.43 -13.22 -5.04
CA TRP A 288 7.03 -11.99 -5.73
C TRP A 288 5.63 -12.06 -6.32
N ILE A 289 5.17 -13.26 -6.70
CA ILE A 289 3.85 -13.45 -7.35
C ILE A 289 2.69 -12.87 -6.53
N GLY A 290 2.73 -13.03 -5.20
CA GLY A 290 1.66 -12.53 -4.33
C GLY A 290 1.57 -11.01 -4.34
N TYR A 291 2.72 -10.34 -4.37
CA TYR A 291 2.80 -8.89 -4.47
C TYR A 291 2.36 -8.39 -5.84
N GLU A 292 2.88 -8.98 -6.93
CA GLU A 292 2.54 -8.61 -8.31
C GLU A 292 1.05 -8.78 -8.59
N VAL A 293 0.48 -9.93 -8.22
CA VAL A 293 -0.97 -10.21 -8.37
C VAL A 293 -1.81 -9.28 -7.52
N SER A 294 -1.35 -8.91 -6.31
CA SER A 294 -2.05 -7.92 -5.46
C SER A 294 -2.08 -6.54 -6.11
N LEU A 295 -0.95 -6.07 -6.65
CA LEU A 295 -0.89 -4.80 -7.37
C LEU A 295 -1.78 -4.80 -8.61
N MET A 296 -1.74 -5.88 -9.39
CA MET A 296 -2.60 -6.04 -10.58
C MET A 296 -4.08 -6.05 -10.20
N SER A 297 -4.45 -6.76 -9.13
CA SER A 297 -5.82 -6.80 -8.61
C SER A 297 -6.31 -5.42 -8.18
N GLN A 298 -5.46 -4.65 -7.51
CA GLN A 298 -5.78 -3.26 -7.14
C GLN A 298 -6.00 -2.39 -8.38
N ALA A 299 -5.08 -2.46 -9.37
CA ALA A 299 -5.23 -1.71 -10.62
C ALA A 299 -6.51 -2.11 -11.38
N PHE A 300 -6.84 -3.40 -11.45
CA PHE A 300 -8.05 -3.89 -12.11
C PHE A 300 -9.32 -3.37 -11.44
N LYS A 301 -9.38 -3.36 -10.11
CA LYS A 301 -10.49 -2.76 -9.36
C LYS A 301 -10.63 -1.27 -9.66
N THR A 302 -9.52 -0.52 -9.69
CA THR A 302 -9.55 0.92 -10.00
C THR A 302 -10.04 1.21 -11.41
N HIS A 303 -9.74 0.35 -12.38
CA HIS A 303 -10.15 0.53 -13.77
C HIS A 303 -11.42 -0.23 -14.18
N GLY A 304 -12.12 -0.87 -13.23
CA GLY A 304 -13.33 -1.65 -13.51
C GLY A 304 -13.09 -2.87 -14.40
N ILE A 305 -11.87 -3.42 -14.40
CA ILE A 305 -11.49 -4.59 -15.20
C ILE A 305 -11.85 -5.85 -14.43
N ASP A 306 -12.88 -6.58 -14.88
CA ASP A 306 -13.25 -7.87 -14.31
C ASP A 306 -12.41 -9.00 -14.93
N ARG A 307 -11.14 -9.08 -14.51
CA ARG A 307 -10.24 -10.19 -14.86
C ARG A 307 -9.54 -10.76 -13.63
N ASN A 308 -9.18 -12.04 -13.72
CA ASN A 308 -8.33 -12.67 -12.73
C ASN A 308 -6.88 -12.20 -12.89
N ALA A 309 -6.36 -11.50 -11.90
CA ALA A 309 -5.00 -10.96 -11.90
C ALA A 309 -3.90 -12.03 -12.06
N TYR A 310 -4.09 -13.23 -11.51
CA TYR A 310 -3.13 -14.33 -11.65
C TYR A 310 -3.09 -14.90 -13.07
N ILE A 311 -4.24 -15.05 -13.73
CA ILE A 311 -4.28 -15.47 -15.14
C ILE A 311 -3.62 -14.41 -16.02
N THR A 312 -3.93 -13.14 -15.79
CA THR A 312 -3.30 -12.06 -16.56
C THR A 312 -1.79 -12.00 -16.33
N PHE A 313 -1.30 -12.23 -15.10
CA PHE A 313 0.14 -12.37 -14.86
C PHE A 313 0.76 -13.45 -15.77
N ILE A 314 0.17 -14.65 -15.83
CA ILE A 314 0.67 -15.73 -16.70
C ILE A 314 0.67 -15.31 -18.18
N GLU A 315 -0.37 -14.60 -18.63
CA GLU A 315 -0.47 -14.07 -20.00
C GLU A 315 0.58 -13.00 -20.31
N THR A 316 1.16 -12.34 -19.30
CA THR A 316 2.22 -11.33 -19.49
C THR A 316 3.61 -11.92 -19.66
N ILE A 317 3.88 -13.14 -19.16
CA ILE A 317 5.21 -13.79 -19.21
C ILE A 317 5.84 -13.83 -20.62
N PRO A 318 5.10 -14.05 -21.73
CA PRO A 318 5.68 -14.07 -23.07
C PRO A 318 6.12 -12.71 -23.63
N TYR A 319 5.75 -11.58 -23.00
CA TYR A 319 5.99 -10.22 -23.49
C TYR A 319 7.09 -9.53 -22.68
#